data_AF-F9PLJ7-F1
#
_entry.id   AF-F9PLJ7-F1
#
_cell.length_a   1.000
_cell.length_b   1.000
_cell.length_c   1.000
_cell.angle_alpha   90.00
_cell.angle_beta   90.00
_cell.angle_gamma   90.00
#
_symmetry.space_group_name_H-M   'P 1'
#
loop_
_entity.id
_entity.type
_entity.pdbx_description
1 polymer ?
#
loop_
_entity_poly.entity_id
_entity_poly.type
_entity_poly.pdbx_seq_one_letter_code
_entity_poly.pdbx_strand_id
1 'polypeptide(L)'
;MSGKPAHESDTSPVADDAAQDETLDEPQDETAQAQQESQAPTSEGPGNSDSAPDAAEQPDEVSASDAADQPEKPDATGKPGAKGTSRRAMFTGAGLGAALAGLAGVAGGRAWEASRRPEEAILTTYPFRGDHQAGITTPAQDNMFTAAFDVSATDVEDLKTLLSEWAVAAEQMTAGELIGGQPSSNKQLPPKDTGEAWGYKPNGLTITFGVGKSLFVDADGKDRFGLAAKMPAVLKEGMPSFAGDQLHAAQSDGDLLIQACSNDAQVCVHAIRNLTRIAFGTATLRWSQVGYGRTSSTSVDQETPRNLFGFKDGTNNIKAEDSSDQLNKHLWVQKGDDAAAEWMTGGTYYVARRIRMLAEIWDRLRLIEQEQTMGRDKRYGAPLSIANPTKASEEFTAVDYKAKDDKGETLVPADAHIAVVSPEQNQGRRMLRRGYNYTDGSDSLGQLQTGLFFIAFVRDPRTNFYPILDRMTKSDALQEYLKHEASALFAIPPGIKEGDTMVAASLFS
;
A
#
# COMPACT_ATOMS: atom_id res chain seq x y z
N MET A 1 -62.97 -35.31 20.27
CA MET A 1 -62.05 -36.25 20.95
C MET A 1 -60.65 -35.69 20.71
N SER A 2 -60.10 -34.90 21.65
CA SER A 2 -59.25 -35.37 22.78
C SER A 2 -57.92 -35.95 22.28
N GLY A 3 -56.73 -35.55 22.75
CA GLY A 3 -56.36 -34.53 23.74
C GLY A 3 -54.89 -34.73 24.20
N LYS A 4 -54.20 -33.65 24.59
CA LYS A 4 -52.95 -33.69 25.41
C LYS A 4 -53.28 -34.13 26.86
N PRO A 5 -52.33 -34.46 27.80
CA PRO A 5 -51.03 -33.80 28.00
C PRO A 5 -49.85 -34.63 28.59
N ALA A 6 -48.82 -33.87 29.01
CA ALA A 6 -47.55 -34.10 29.72
C ALA A 6 -47.42 -35.14 30.85
N HIS A 7 -46.15 -35.44 31.20
CA HIS A 7 -45.68 -35.36 32.60
C HIS A 7 -44.16 -35.13 32.73
N GLU A 8 -43.74 -34.34 33.71
CA GLU A 8 -42.39 -34.30 34.31
C GLU A 8 -42.38 -35.05 35.64
N SER A 9 -41.22 -35.60 36.04
CA SER A 9 -40.73 -35.76 37.43
C SER A 9 -39.47 -36.65 37.44
N ASP A 10 -38.53 -36.64 38.38
CA ASP A 10 -37.90 -35.66 39.29
C ASP A 10 -36.98 -36.50 40.25
N THR A 11 -35.97 -35.87 40.84
CA THR A 11 -35.20 -36.25 42.08
C THR A 11 -34.71 -37.71 42.37
N SER A 12 -33.36 -37.84 42.48
CA SER A 12 -32.54 -38.27 43.67
C SER A 12 -32.83 -39.61 44.44
N PRO A 13 -31.91 -40.19 45.28
CA PRO A 13 -30.86 -39.52 46.09
C PRO A 13 -29.53 -40.27 46.46
N VAL A 14 -28.56 -39.53 47.06
CA VAL A 14 -27.69 -39.84 48.25
C VAL A 14 -26.74 -41.08 48.23
N ALA A 15 -25.53 -41.10 48.85
CA ALA A 15 -24.52 -40.11 49.29
C ALA A 15 -23.26 -40.89 49.81
N ASP A 16 -22.31 -40.19 50.47
CA ASP A 16 -21.31 -40.68 51.45
C ASP A 16 -20.08 -41.48 50.92
N ASP A 17 -18.83 -41.29 51.40
CA ASP A 17 -18.27 -40.34 52.39
C ASP A 17 -16.74 -40.08 52.19
N ALA A 18 -16.16 -39.25 53.07
CA ALA A 18 -14.77 -38.81 53.25
C ALA A 18 -13.73 -39.95 53.52
N ALA A 19 -12.43 -39.73 53.80
CA ALA A 19 -11.65 -38.55 54.22
C ALA A 19 -10.16 -38.68 53.80
N GLN A 20 -9.44 -37.57 53.50
CA GLN A 20 -8.40 -36.92 54.35
C GLN A 20 -7.16 -37.75 54.73
N ASP A 21 -5.97 -37.21 54.44
CA ASP A 21 -5.01 -36.83 55.49
C ASP A 21 -4.12 -35.64 55.04
N GLU A 22 -3.62 -34.84 55.99
CA GLU A 22 -2.78 -33.65 55.79
C GLU A 22 -1.39 -33.82 56.43
N THR A 23 -0.42 -32.98 56.03
CA THR A 23 0.61 -32.29 56.87
C THR A 23 1.70 -31.73 55.91
N LEU A 24 1.85 -30.40 55.76
CA LEU A 24 2.49 -29.41 56.66
C LEU A 24 4.00 -29.60 56.84
N ASP A 25 4.80 -28.75 56.17
CA ASP A 25 5.79 -27.89 56.85
C ASP A 25 6.29 -26.72 55.96
N GLU A 26 6.56 -25.59 56.60
CA GLU A 26 7.21 -24.33 56.13
C GLU A 26 7.95 -23.74 57.37
N PRO A 27 8.80 -22.69 57.31
CA PRO A 27 9.26 -21.86 56.18
C PRO A 27 10.80 -21.61 56.17
N GLN A 28 11.32 -20.78 55.24
CA GLN A 28 12.07 -19.54 55.56
C GLN A 28 12.57 -18.75 54.33
N ASP A 29 12.76 -17.45 54.56
CA ASP A 29 13.15 -16.34 53.66
C ASP A 29 14.24 -16.60 52.60
N GLU A 30 14.09 -15.96 51.42
CA GLU A 30 14.94 -14.79 51.10
C GLU A 30 14.36 -13.87 50.00
N THR A 31 14.59 -12.56 50.13
CA THR A 31 14.05 -11.49 49.29
C THR A 31 14.92 -11.16 48.07
N ALA A 32 14.32 -10.94 46.90
CA ALA A 32 14.92 -10.13 45.85
C ALA A 32 13.86 -9.43 44.96
N GLN A 33 13.61 -8.14 45.23
CA GLN A 33 12.95 -7.25 44.27
C GLN A 33 13.97 -6.76 43.23
N ALA A 34 13.57 -6.68 41.97
CA ALA A 34 14.32 -5.94 40.95
C ALA A 34 13.34 -5.05 40.16
N GLN A 35 13.31 -3.76 40.54
CA GLN A 35 12.71 -2.71 39.73
C GLN A 35 13.62 -2.42 38.52
N GLN A 36 13.04 -2.07 37.37
CA GLN A 36 13.82 -1.53 36.26
C GLN A 36 13.02 -0.47 35.50
N GLU A 37 13.06 0.77 36.00
CA GLU A 37 12.64 1.96 35.26
C GLU A 37 13.86 2.67 34.64
N SER A 38 13.68 3.10 33.39
CA SER A 38 14.36 4.20 32.69
C SER A 38 15.87 4.44 32.86
N GLN A 39 16.59 4.46 31.73
CA GLN A 39 17.57 5.52 31.48
C GLN A 39 17.89 5.69 29.98
N ALA A 40 17.87 6.95 29.53
CA ALA A 40 18.36 7.38 28.23
C ALA A 40 19.83 7.85 28.33
N PRO A 41 20.63 7.79 27.26
CA PRO A 41 22.00 8.30 27.28
C PRO A 41 22.05 9.78 26.87
N THR A 42 22.19 10.68 27.84
CA THR A 42 22.71 12.04 27.60
C THR A 42 24.23 12.02 27.69
N SER A 43 24.93 12.54 26.68
CA SER A 43 26.39 12.72 26.71
C SER A 43 26.75 14.18 26.96
N GLU A 44 27.23 14.49 28.17
CA GLU A 44 27.98 15.73 28.43
C GLU A 44 29.46 15.53 28.06
N GLY A 45 30.13 16.60 27.62
CA GLY A 45 31.56 16.61 27.32
C GLY A 45 32.41 17.15 28.49
N PRO A 46 33.72 17.34 28.30
CA PRO A 46 34.55 18.11 29.22
C PRO A 46 34.58 19.59 28.83
N GLY A 47 34.22 20.47 29.76
CA GLY A 47 34.36 21.92 29.57
C GLY A 47 35.77 22.43 29.88
N ASN A 48 35.96 23.74 29.74
CA ASN A 48 36.98 24.47 30.51
C ASN A 48 36.48 25.89 30.82
N SER A 49 36.90 26.44 31.95
CA SER A 49 36.53 27.75 32.50
C SER A 49 37.16 28.91 31.68
N ASP A 50 36.74 30.18 31.75
CA ASP A 50 36.65 30.97 33.00
C ASP A 50 35.95 32.34 32.88
N SER A 51 35.37 32.76 34.01
CA SER A 51 35.29 34.13 34.57
C SER A 51 34.78 35.34 33.74
N ALA A 52 33.70 35.93 34.24
CA ALA A 52 33.26 37.34 34.03
C ALA A 52 34.08 38.30 34.96
N PRO A 53 33.86 39.65 35.08
CA PRO A 53 32.57 40.36 34.97
C PRO A 53 32.54 41.82 34.40
N ASP A 54 31.30 42.27 34.18
CA ASP A 54 30.67 43.60 34.35
C ASP A 54 31.18 44.97 33.80
N ALA A 55 30.16 45.68 33.28
CA ALA A 55 29.78 47.09 33.49
C ALA A 55 30.31 48.26 32.63
N ALA A 56 29.32 49.04 32.17
CA ALA A 56 29.33 50.45 31.72
C ALA A 56 30.05 50.77 30.38
N GLU A 57 29.65 51.75 29.55
CA GLU A 57 28.68 52.85 29.68
C GLU A 57 27.79 53.01 28.41
N GLN A 58 26.64 53.64 28.57
CA GLN A 58 25.91 54.38 27.52
C GLN A 58 26.06 55.89 27.83
N PRO A 59 25.97 56.83 26.86
CA PRO A 59 24.81 56.97 25.96
C PRO A 59 25.23 57.20 24.46
N ASP A 60 24.47 57.75 23.50
CA ASP A 60 23.22 58.53 23.57
C ASP A 60 22.31 58.56 22.30
N GLU A 61 21.16 59.22 22.49
CA GLU A 61 20.18 59.90 21.62
C GLU A 61 20.68 60.54 20.28
N VAL A 62 19.90 60.87 19.22
CA VAL A 62 18.45 61.19 19.03
C VAL A 62 17.94 60.80 17.59
N SER A 63 16.62 60.57 17.46
CA SER A 63 15.65 60.71 16.33
C SER A 63 15.98 61.60 15.11
N ALA A 64 15.30 61.60 13.95
CA ALA A 64 14.32 60.71 13.26
C ALA A 64 14.05 61.28 11.81
N SER A 65 13.31 60.51 10.96
CA SER A 65 12.45 60.92 9.80
C SER A 65 12.94 62.02 8.82
N ASP A 66 12.80 61.88 7.50
CA ASP A 66 11.49 61.81 6.81
C ASP A 66 11.56 61.29 5.35
N ALA A 67 10.43 61.30 4.64
CA ALA A 67 10.19 60.54 3.40
C ALA A 67 10.31 61.32 2.06
N ALA A 68 10.14 60.54 0.98
CA ALA A 68 9.77 60.88 -0.41
C ALA A 68 10.84 61.47 -1.37
N ASP A 69 11.06 60.78 -2.50
CA ASP A 69 10.61 61.28 -3.82
C ASP A 69 10.51 60.15 -4.88
N GLN A 70 9.74 60.37 -5.96
CA GLN A 70 9.85 59.63 -7.24
C GLN A 70 10.35 60.58 -8.33
N PRO A 71 10.95 60.07 -9.43
CA PRO A 71 10.22 60.20 -10.71
C PRO A 71 10.46 59.08 -11.74
N GLU A 72 9.87 59.28 -12.92
CA GLU A 72 9.59 58.32 -14.00
C GLU A 72 10.80 57.90 -14.90
N LYS A 73 10.50 56.94 -15.80
CA LYS A 73 11.35 56.40 -16.88
C LYS A 73 11.80 57.45 -17.93
N PRO A 74 12.80 57.09 -18.76
CA PRO A 74 12.46 56.86 -20.18
C PRO A 74 13.06 55.57 -20.79
N ASP A 75 12.35 54.99 -21.77
CA ASP A 75 12.79 53.85 -22.60
C ASP A 75 13.55 54.34 -23.87
N ALA A 76 14.73 53.77 -24.17
CA ALA A 76 15.32 53.82 -25.53
C ALA A 76 16.41 52.74 -25.80
N THR A 77 16.06 51.79 -26.67
CA THR A 77 16.95 51.12 -27.65
C THR A 77 18.32 50.54 -27.23
N GLY A 78 18.43 49.22 -27.15
CA GLY A 78 19.71 48.49 -27.17
C GLY A 78 19.56 46.98 -27.40
N LYS A 79 20.17 46.42 -28.46
CA LYS A 79 20.17 44.97 -28.73
C LYS A 79 20.97 44.21 -27.66
N PRO A 80 20.48 43.09 -27.09
CA PRO A 80 21.31 42.23 -26.24
C PRO A 80 22.34 41.45 -27.07
N GLY A 81 23.63 41.73 -26.87
CA GLY A 81 24.72 40.91 -27.37
C GLY A 81 24.90 39.65 -26.51
N ALA A 82 25.09 38.49 -27.15
CA ALA A 82 25.31 37.23 -26.44
C ALA A 82 26.59 37.28 -25.58
N LYS A 83 26.47 36.96 -24.28
CA LYS A 83 27.60 36.69 -23.39
C LYS A 83 27.57 35.24 -22.97
N GLY A 84 28.54 34.46 -23.44
CA GLY A 84 28.69 33.05 -23.08
C GLY A 84 29.06 32.87 -21.61
N THR A 85 28.48 31.86 -20.96
CA THR A 85 28.79 31.47 -19.59
C THR A 85 30.21 30.93 -19.48
N SER A 86 31.03 31.55 -18.64
CA SER A 86 32.41 31.12 -18.36
C SER A 86 32.44 29.74 -17.68
N ARG A 87 33.20 28.81 -18.25
CA ARG A 87 33.39 27.42 -17.76
C ARG A 87 34.08 27.31 -16.40
N ARG A 88 34.36 28.42 -15.71
CA ARG A 88 35.02 28.47 -14.39
C ARG A 88 34.09 28.71 -13.20
N ALA A 89 32.81 29.00 -13.43
CA ALA A 89 31.81 29.11 -12.36
C ALA A 89 31.18 27.76 -11.93
N MET A 90 31.60 26.65 -12.53
CA MET A 90 30.95 25.34 -12.40
C MET A 90 31.62 24.38 -11.40
N PHE A 91 32.66 24.82 -10.67
CA PHE A 91 33.46 23.96 -9.79
C PHE A 91 33.60 24.43 -8.33
N THR A 92 32.94 25.51 -7.92
CA THR A 92 32.96 26.04 -6.54
C THR A 92 31.77 25.62 -5.67
N GLY A 93 30.97 24.64 -6.11
CA GLY A 93 29.80 24.11 -5.38
C GLY A 93 29.92 22.63 -4.96
N ALA A 94 31.12 22.06 -5.00
CA ALA A 94 31.38 20.63 -4.76
C ALA A 94 32.07 20.38 -3.41
N GLY A 95 31.38 20.67 -2.31
CA GLY A 95 31.81 20.36 -0.95
C GLY A 95 30.66 20.56 0.02
N LEU A 96 30.30 19.52 0.78
CA LEU A 96 29.11 19.44 1.67
C LEU A 96 27.75 19.46 0.93
N GLY A 97 27.39 18.32 0.30
CA GLY A 97 26.06 18.19 -0.33
C GLY A 97 25.63 16.78 -0.81
N ALA A 98 26.44 15.73 -0.59
CA ALA A 98 26.19 14.41 -1.18
C ALA A 98 24.87 13.73 -0.74
N ALA A 99 24.33 14.09 0.42
CA ALA A 99 23.05 13.54 0.92
C ALA A 99 21.80 14.17 0.25
N LEU A 100 21.92 15.32 -0.41
CA LEU A 100 20.76 16.04 -0.98
C LEU A 100 20.58 15.82 -2.50
N ALA A 101 21.58 15.23 -3.18
CA ALA A 101 21.50 14.95 -4.61
C ALA A 101 20.38 13.95 -4.98
N GLY A 102 20.05 13.01 -4.09
CA GLY A 102 18.95 12.06 -4.29
C GLY A 102 17.58 12.72 -4.39
N LEU A 103 17.32 13.75 -3.56
CA LEU A 103 16.04 14.47 -3.56
C LEU A 103 15.89 15.38 -4.79
N ALA A 104 16.99 16.02 -5.23
CA ALA A 104 16.99 16.85 -6.43
C ALA A 104 16.73 16.04 -7.72
N GLY A 105 17.24 14.81 -7.81
CA GLY A 105 16.98 13.89 -8.93
C GLY A 105 15.50 13.51 -9.06
N VAL A 106 14.86 13.18 -7.94
CA VAL A 106 13.42 12.83 -7.91
C VAL A 106 12.53 14.03 -8.25
N ALA A 107 12.85 15.22 -7.73
CA ALA A 107 12.10 16.43 -8.05
C ALA A 107 12.25 16.85 -9.52
N GLY A 108 13.47 16.81 -10.07
CA GLY A 108 13.75 17.14 -11.47
C GLY A 108 13.12 16.16 -12.46
N GLY A 109 13.13 14.86 -12.14
CA GLY A 109 12.46 13.82 -12.92
C GLY A 109 10.95 14.05 -13.01
N ARG A 110 10.28 14.28 -11.88
CA ARG A 110 8.82 14.50 -11.83
C ARG A 110 8.38 15.76 -12.58
N ALA A 111 9.16 16.85 -12.55
CA ALA A 111 8.86 18.06 -13.31
C ALA A 111 8.94 17.82 -14.84
N TRP A 112 9.92 17.05 -15.29
CA TRP A 112 10.08 16.69 -16.71
C TRP A 112 8.98 15.73 -17.18
N GLU A 113 8.62 14.76 -16.34
CA GLU A 113 7.58 13.76 -16.64
C GLU A 113 6.18 14.37 -16.66
N ALA A 114 5.88 15.28 -15.70
CA ALA A 114 4.65 16.08 -15.72
C ALA A 114 4.52 16.95 -16.98
N SER A 115 5.63 17.45 -17.54
CA SER A 115 5.62 18.24 -18.78
C SER A 115 5.31 17.43 -20.05
N ARG A 116 5.23 16.10 -19.94
CA ARG A 116 5.00 15.15 -21.05
C ARG A 116 3.75 14.28 -20.91
N ARG A 117 3.01 14.36 -19.80
CA ARG A 117 1.76 13.59 -19.64
C ARG A 117 0.70 14.13 -20.61
N PRO A 118 -0.05 13.25 -21.32
CA PRO A 118 -1.19 13.68 -22.12
C PRO A 118 -2.19 14.45 -21.27
N GLU A 119 -2.76 15.53 -21.81
CA GLU A 119 -3.76 16.37 -21.12
C GLU A 119 -4.97 15.54 -20.64
N GLU A 120 -5.35 14.54 -21.43
CA GLU A 120 -6.38 13.55 -21.12
C GLU A 120 -6.09 12.78 -19.81
N ALA A 121 -4.84 12.35 -19.56
CA ALA A 121 -4.44 11.62 -18.35
C ALA A 121 -4.45 12.50 -17.08
N ILE A 122 -4.34 13.82 -17.24
CA ILE A 122 -4.39 14.83 -16.17
C ILE A 122 -5.86 15.14 -15.82
N LEU A 123 -6.74 15.21 -16.81
CA LEU A 123 -8.17 15.49 -16.66
C LEU A 123 -9.03 14.24 -16.38
N THR A 124 -8.49 13.04 -16.56
CA THR A 124 -9.17 11.75 -16.31
C THR A 124 -9.81 11.74 -14.92
N THR A 125 -11.08 11.34 -14.84
CA THR A 125 -11.80 11.00 -13.62
C THR A 125 -12.28 9.55 -13.68
N TYR A 126 -12.46 8.93 -12.52
CA TYR A 126 -13.15 7.66 -12.39
C TYR A 126 -14.31 7.81 -11.40
N PRO A 127 -15.49 7.20 -11.64
CA PRO A 127 -16.60 7.28 -10.70
C PRO A 127 -16.20 6.73 -9.33
N PHE A 128 -16.46 7.50 -8.27
CA PHE A 128 -16.28 7.05 -6.89
C PHE A 128 -17.37 6.04 -6.48
N ARG A 129 -18.60 6.30 -6.93
CA ARG A 129 -19.78 5.45 -6.69
C ARG A 129 -20.02 4.46 -7.83
N GLY A 130 -20.49 3.26 -7.49
CA GLY A 130 -20.74 2.16 -8.44
C GLY A 130 -20.98 0.82 -7.72
N ASP A 131 -21.14 -0.27 -8.48
CA ASP A 131 -21.34 -1.61 -7.91
C ASP A 131 -20.06 -2.22 -7.31
N HIS A 132 -18.91 -1.83 -7.84
CA HIS A 132 -17.56 -2.20 -7.37
C HIS A 132 -16.77 -0.94 -7.06
N GLN A 133 -15.88 -0.98 -6.07
CA GLN A 133 -14.99 0.15 -5.80
C GLN A 133 -14.01 0.39 -6.94
N ALA A 134 -13.74 1.66 -7.24
CA ALA A 134 -12.69 2.06 -8.16
C ALA A 134 -11.28 1.72 -7.60
N GLY A 135 -10.28 1.66 -8.47
CA GLY A 135 -8.90 1.26 -8.13
C GLY A 135 -8.66 -0.25 -8.12
N ILE A 136 -9.64 -1.05 -8.55
CA ILE A 136 -9.55 -2.50 -8.72
C ILE A 136 -9.36 -2.83 -10.21
N THR A 137 -10.44 -2.86 -10.99
CA THR A 137 -10.42 -3.03 -12.46
C THR A 137 -10.06 -1.76 -13.21
N THR A 138 -10.12 -0.58 -12.56
CA THR A 138 -9.66 0.69 -13.13
C THR A 138 -8.26 0.53 -13.75
N PRO A 139 -8.02 1.05 -14.98
CA PRO A 139 -6.69 1.09 -15.59
C PRO A 139 -5.64 1.54 -14.59
N ALA A 140 -4.58 0.75 -14.43
CA ALA A 140 -3.58 0.96 -13.39
C ALA A 140 -2.90 2.31 -13.60
N GLN A 141 -3.03 3.22 -12.63
CA GLN A 141 -2.39 4.54 -12.66
C GLN A 141 -0.90 4.41 -12.29
N ASP A 142 -0.08 5.41 -12.63
CA ASP A 142 1.38 5.28 -12.49
C ASP A 142 1.92 5.41 -11.05
N ASN A 143 1.16 5.98 -10.12
CA ASN A 143 1.55 6.13 -8.72
C ASN A 143 0.51 5.52 -7.77
N MET A 144 0.99 5.05 -6.62
CA MET A 144 0.16 4.52 -5.54
C MET A 144 0.70 5.00 -4.19
N PHE A 145 -0.21 5.30 -3.27
CA PHE A 145 0.09 5.39 -1.84
C PHE A 145 -0.95 4.56 -1.09
N THR A 146 -0.50 3.48 -0.47
CA THR A 146 -1.35 2.61 0.36
C THR A 146 -1.03 2.87 1.83
N ALA A 147 -2.07 2.89 2.67
CA ALA A 147 -1.98 3.08 4.11
C ALA A 147 -2.91 2.09 4.81
N ALA A 148 -2.44 1.49 5.91
CA ALA A 148 -3.28 0.76 6.85
C ALA A 148 -3.34 1.49 8.19
N PHE A 149 -4.48 1.36 8.86
CA PHE A 149 -4.78 2.06 10.10
C PHE A 149 -5.24 1.09 11.18
N ASP A 150 -4.86 1.35 12.42
CA ASP A 150 -5.43 0.72 13.61
C ASP A 150 -6.44 1.68 14.23
N VAL A 151 -7.68 1.22 14.44
CA VAL A 151 -8.76 2.01 15.03
C VAL A 151 -8.54 2.09 16.53
N SER A 152 -8.47 3.31 17.08
CA SER A 152 -8.35 3.57 18.52
C SER A 152 -9.70 3.77 19.21
N ALA A 153 -10.76 4.08 18.45
CA ALA A 153 -12.10 4.22 18.98
C ALA A 153 -12.67 2.89 19.52
N THR A 154 -13.52 3.01 20.54
CA THR A 154 -14.21 1.87 21.19
C THR A 154 -15.71 1.89 20.98
N ASP A 155 -16.28 2.96 20.40
CA ASP A 155 -17.67 3.02 19.95
C ASP A 155 -17.75 2.75 18.45
N VAL A 156 -18.78 2.02 18.03
CA VAL A 156 -19.09 1.75 16.63
C VAL A 156 -19.63 2.99 15.91
N GLU A 157 -20.24 3.93 16.62
CA GLU A 157 -20.73 5.18 16.02
C GLU A 157 -19.59 6.16 15.67
N ASP A 158 -18.49 6.15 16.44
CA ASP A 158 -17.26 6.89 16.08
C ASP A 158 -16.64 6.32 14.80
N LEU A 159 -16.59 4.99 14.68
CA LEU A 159 -16.12 4.29 13.47
C LEU A 159 -17.01 4.62 12.25
N LYS A 160 -18.34 4.55 12.39
CA LYS A 160 -19.28 4.94 11.32
C LYS A 160 -19.12 6.40 10.91
N THR A 161 -18.87 7.29 11.87
CA THR A 161 -18.62 8.71 11.62
C THR A 161 -17.36 8.88 10.76
N LEU A 162 -16.24 8.26 11.15
CA LEU A 162 -15.00 8.25 10.36
C LEU A 162 -15.21 7.72 8.93
N LEU A 163 -15.90 6.59 8.78
CA LEU A 163 -16.19 5.99 7.46
C LEU A 163 -17.13 6.84 6.60
N SER A 164 -17.97 7.68 7.23
CA SER A 164 -18.80 8.68 6.54
C SER A 164 -17.99 9.89 6.08
N GLU A 165 -17.13 10.43 6.96
CA GLU A 165 -16.26 11.56 6.62
C GLU A 165 -15.23 11.20 5.55
N TRP A 166 -14.67 9.98 5.61
CA TRP A 166 -13.81 9.43 4.56
C TRP A 166 -14.54 9.26 3.22
N ALA A 167 -15.81 8.82 3.21
CA ALA A 167 -16.59 8.73 1.97
C ALA A 167 -16.76 10.10 1.29
N VAL A 168 -17.18 11.11 2.05
CA VAL A 168 -17.36 12.49 1.56
C VAL A 168 -16.03 13.07 1.06
N ALA A 169 -14.95 12.92 1.83
CA ALA A 169 -13.64 13.44 1.46
C ALA A 169 -13.08 12.75 0.19
N ALA A 170 -13.24 11.43 0.08
CA ALA A 170 -12.78 10.68 -1.08
C ALA A 170 -13.58 11.01 -2.35
N GLU A 171 -14.89 11.20 -2.25
CA GLU A 171 -15.74 11.64 -3.37
C GLU A 171 -15.29 13.02 -3.91
N GLN A 172 -15.02 13.97 -3.02
CA GLN A 172 -14.51 15.30 -3.40
C GLN A 172 -13.14 15.22 -4.07
N MET A 173 -12.18 14.51 -3.45
CA MET A 173 -10.82 14.41 -3.99
C MET A 173 -10.77 13.66 -5.34
N THR A 174 -11.57 12.61 -5.53
CA THR A 174 -11.63 11.87 -6.81
C THR A 174 -12.29 12.68 -7.93
N ALA A 175 -13.13 13.66 -7.59
CA ALA A 175 -13.61 14.70 -8.52
C ALA A 175 -12.57 15.83 -8.77
N GLY A 176 -11.42 15.80 -8.10
CA GLY A 176 -10.39 16.85 -8.16
C GLY A 176 -10.73 18.11 -7.37
N GLU A 177 -11.64 18.01 -6.39
CA GLU A 177 -12.03 19.08 -5.49
C GLU A 177 -11.22 19.06 -4.19
N LEU A 178 -11.19 20.20 -3.49
CA LEU A 178 -10.66 20.28 -2.13
C LEU A 178 -11.72 19.84 -1.11
N ILE A 179 -11.31 19.18 -0.04
CA ILE A 179 -12.22 18.71 0.99
C ILE A 179 -12.94 19.88 1.66
N GLY A 180 -14.26 19.87 1.57
CA GLY A 180 -15.13 20.94 2.06
C GLY A 180 -15.09 22.25 1.26
N GLY A 181 -14.47 22.25 0.07
CA GLY A 181 -14.47 23.36 -0.87
C GLY A 181 -13.43 24.45 -0.57
N GLN A 182 -13.80 25.71 -0.79
CA GLN A 182 -12.93 26.87 -0.52
C GLN A 182 -12.62 26.98 0.99
N PRO A 183 -11.41 27.42 1.40
CA PRO A 183 -11.07 27.62 2.79
C PRO A 183 -12.02 28.57 3.52
N SER A 184 -12.13 28.31 4.84
CA SER A 184 -12.83 29.19 5.78
C SER A 184 -12.33 30.64 5.67
N SER A 185 -13.27 31.58 5.55
CA SER A 185 -12.98 33.02 5.68
C SER A 185 -12.56 33.40 7.10
N ASN A 186 -12.95 32.61 8.11
CA ASN A 186 -12.43 32.73 9.47
C ASN A 186 -11.02 32.10 9.55
N LYS A 187 -10.00 32.97 9.59
CA LYS A 187 -8.57 32.64 9.67
C LYS A 187 -8.12 32.02 11.01
N GLN A 188 -9.01 31.93 12.01
CA GLN A 188 -8.72 31.30 13.30
C GLN A 188 -9.04 29.79 13.31
N LEU A 189 -9.68 29.27 12.27
CA LEU A 189 -9.97 27.83 12.13
C LEU A 189 -8.89 27.12 11.29
N PRO A 190 -8.54 25.86 11.61
CA PRO A 190 -7.76 25.05 10.69
C PRO A 190 -8.54 24.84 9.37
N PRO A 191 -7.87 24.76 8.22
CA PRO A 191 -8.53 24.45 6.96
C PRO A 191 -9.00 22.98 6.94
N LYS A 192 -10.09 22.71 6.20
CA LYS A 192 -10.64 21.36 6.04
C LYS A 192 -9.76 20.45 5.17
N ASP A 193 -9.03 21.05 4.24
CA ASP A 193 -8.07 20.42 3.33
C ASP A 193 -6.66 20.97 3.60
N THR A 194 -5.62 20.15 3.50
CA THR A 194 -4.22 20.55 3.71
C THR A 194 -3.61 21.38 2.57
N GLY A 195 -4.25 21.43 1.41
CA GLY A 195 -4.00 22.42 0.35
C GLY A 195 -2.85 22.14 -0.61
N GLU A 196 -2.08 21.06 -0.46
CA GLU A 196 -0.98 20.77 -1.39
C GLU A 196 -1.43 20.36 -2.79
N ALA A 197 -2.67 19.86 -2.96
CA ALA A 197 -3.26 19.57 -4.26
C ALA A 197 -4.03 20.78 -4.85
N TRP A 198 -3.89 21.99 -4.29
CA TRP A 198 -4.61 23.15 -4.82
C TRP A 198 -4.22 23.45 -6.27
N GLY A 199 -5.22 23.48 -7.16
CA GLY A 199 -5.02 23.74 -8.58
C GLY A 199 -4.56 22.51 -9.39
N TYR A 200 -4.34 21.37 -8.74
CA TYR A 200 -4.21 20.09 -9.42
C TYR A 200 -5.55 19.71 -10.06
N LYS A 201 -5.48 18.82 -11.04
CA LYS A 201 -6.63 18.16 -11.68
C LYS A 201 -6.85 16.79 -11.03
N PRO A 202 -7.94 16.08 -11.34
CA PRO A 202 -8.23 14.78 -10.72
C PRO A 202 -7.14 13.72 -10.96
N ASN A 203 -6.37 13.82 -12.07
CA ASN A 203 -5.25 12.93 -12.39
C ASN A 203 -5.61 11.42 -12.30
N GLY A 204 -6.85 11.05 -12.62
CA GLY A 204 -7.34 9.69 -12.51
C GLY A 204 -7.30 9.12 -11.09
N LEU A 205 -7.43 9.95 -10.04
CA LEU A 205 -7.42 9.48 -8.66
C LEU A 205 -8.53 8.44 -8.41
N THR A 206 -8.17 7.33 -7.79
CA THR A 206 -9.09 6.38 -7.17
C THR A 206 -8.66 6.15 -5.72
N ILE A 207 -9.64 6.02 -4.82
CA ILE A 207 -9.42 5.67 -3.43
C ILE A 207 -10.23 4.40 -3.14
N THR A 208 -9.54 3.30 -2.85
CA THR A 208 -10.13 2.00 -2.52
C THR A 208 -10.01 1.75 -1.02
N PHE A 209 -11.09 1.31 -0.38
CA PHE A 209 -11.16 1.06 1.06
C PHE A 209 -11.33 -0.44 1.36
N GLY A 210 -10.71 -0.90 2.45
CA GLY A 210 -10.84 -2.27 2.95
C GLY A 210 -10.92 -2.34 4.47
N VAL A 211 -11.41 -3.47 4.97
CA VAL A 211 -11.46 -3.82 6.40
C VAL A 211 -10.65 -5.09 6.67
N GLY A 212 -9.85 -5.09 7.73
CA GLY A 212 -8.99 -6.21 8.13
C GLY A 212 -9.58 -7.00 9.29
N LYS A 213 -8.96 -8.16 9.59
CA LYS A 213 -9.41 -9.07 10.66
C LYS A 213 -9.57 -8.36 12.01
N SER A 214 -8.61 -7.52 12.37
CA SER A 214 -8.54 -6.88 13.68
C SER A 214 -9.59 -5.78 13.91
N LEU A 215 -10.31 -5.34 12.87
CA LEU A 215 -11.48 -4.48 13.04
C LEU A 215 -12.64 -5.23 13.73
N PHE A 216 -12.78 -6.53 13.46
CA PHE A 216 -13.88 -7.35 13.97
C PHE A 216 -13.61 -7.84 15.41
N VAL A 217 -12.37 -8.25 15.67
CA VAL A 217 -11.94 -8.81 16.96
C VAL A 217 -10.57 -8.28 17.36
N ASP A 218 -10.35 -8.05 18.65
CA ASP A 218 -9.04 -7.67 19.17
C ASP A 218 -8.08 -8.88 19.25
N ALA A 219 -6.87 -8.65 19.80
CA ALA A 219 -5.83 -9.68 19.94
C ALA A 219 -6.25 -10.86 20.84
N ASP A 220 -7.17 -10.64 21.79
CA ASP A 220 -7.73 -11.66 22.66
C ASP A 220 -8.96 -12.37 22.04
N GLY A 221 -9.34 -11.97 20.82
CA GLY A 221 -10.47 -12.52 20.08
C GLY A 221 -11.84 -11.97 20.50
N LYS A 222 -11.88 -10.91 21.30
CA LYS A 222 -13.11 -10.27 21.76
C LYS A 222 -13.68 -9.35 20.68
N ASP A 223 -15.00 -9.37 20.50
CA ASP A 223 -15.71 -8.50 19.56
C ASP A 223 -15.54 -7.03 19.97
N ARG A 224 -15.06 -6.21 19.03
CA ARG A 224 -14.76 -4.79 19.26
C ARG A 224 -15.95 -3.87 19.09
N PHE A 225 -16.86 -4.20 18.16
CA PHE A 225 -17.92 -3.30 17.68
C PHE A 225 -19.29 -3.98 17.50
N GLY A 226 -19.46 -5.22 17.98
CA GLY A 226 -20.63 -6.05 17.70
C GLY A 226 -20.63 -6.64 16.28
N LEU A 227 -19.46 -6.78 15.67
CA LEU A 227 -19.27 -7.15 14.26
C LEU A 227 -18.70 -8.56 14.08
N ALA A 228 -18.24 -9.25 15.12
CA ALA A 228 -17.50 -10.52 14.98
C ALA A 228 -18.30 -11.61 14.25
N ALA A 229 -19.63 -11.60 14.37
CA ALA A 229 -20.53 -12.50 13.65
C ALA A 229 -20.62 -12.22 12.12
N LYS A 230 -20.19 -11.03 11.67
CA LYS A 230 -20.12 -10.61 10.26
C LYS A 230 -18.71 -10.76 9.66
N MET A 231 -17.73 -11.25 10.42
CA MET A 231 -16.35 -11.44 9.94
C MET A 231 -16.30 -12.55 8.88
N PRO A 232 -15.81 -12.28 7.66
CA PRO A 232 -15.65 -13.30 6.62
C PRO A 232 -14.71 -14.41 7.07
N ALA A 233 -15.01 -15.66 6.70
CA ALA A 233 -14.19 -16.83 7.00
C ALA A 233 -12.74 -16.67 6.51
N VAL A 234 -12.54 -16.04 5.35
CA VAL A 234 -11.23 -15.68 4.81
C VAL A 234 -10.42 -14.80 5.77
N LEU A 235 -11.03 -13.76 6.37
CA LEU A 235 -10.35 -12.92 7.36
C LEU A 235 -10.14 -13.66 8.70
N LYS A 236 -11.10 -14.50 9.11
CA LYS A 236 -10.99 -15.31 10.33
C LYS A 236 -9.81 -16.27 10.28
N GLU A 237 -9.65 -16.99 9.16
CA GLU A 237 -8.51 -17.87 8.87
C GLU A 237 -7.22 -17.05 8.76
N GLY A 238 -7.23 -15.96 7.98
CA GLY A 238 -6.08 -15.08 7.78
C GLY A 238 -5.07 -15.62 6.76
N MET A 239 -3.96 -14.90 6.62
CA MET A 239 -2.85 -15.28 5.75
C MET A 239 -2.05 -16.45 6.38
N PRO A 240 -1.85 -17.59 5.67
CA PRO A 240 -0.92 -18.62 6.11
C PRO A 240 0.53 -18.10 6.16
N SER A 241 1.39 -18.73 6.97
CA SER A 241 2.84 -18.53 6.86
C SER A 241 3.41 -19.33 5.69
N PHE A 242 4.29 -18.72 4.89
CA PHE A 242 4.94 -19.36 3.75
C PHE A 242 6.45 -19.54 3.97
N ALA A 243 7.08 -20.41 3.19
CA ALA A 243 8.52 -20.65 3.30
C ALA A 243 9.33 -19.42 2.84
N GLY A 244 10.31 -19.01 3.64
CA GLY A 244 11.15 -17.83 3.38
C GLY A 244 10.58 -16.50 3.88
N ASP A 245 9.39 -16.50 4.49
CA ASP A 245 8.77 -15.31 5.08
C ASP A 245 9.63 -14.68 6.19
N GLN A 246 9.87 -13.37 6.07
CA GLN A 246 10.62 -12.53 7.03
C GLN A 246 9.74 -11.33 7.42
N LEU A 247 8.48 -11.61 7.80
CA LEU A 247 7.45 -10.60 7.95
C LEU A 247 7.65 -9.70 9.17
N HIS A 248 7.68 -8.40 8.95
CA HIS A 248 7.66 -7.39 10.00
C HIS A 248 6.20 -7.11 10.42
N ALA A 249 5.82 -7.52 11.63
CA ALA A 249 4.45 -7.40 12.13
C ALA A 249 3.91 -5.96 12.14
N ALA A 250 4.77 -4.97 12.41
CA ALA A 250 4.41 -3.54 12.39
C ALA A 250 4.10 -3.00 10.97
N GLN A 251 4.57 -3.67 9.92
CA GLN A 251 4.33 -3.32 8.51
C GLN A 251 3.24 -4.20 7.87
N SER A 252 2.57 -5.02 8.67
CA SER A 252 1.65 -6.08 8.23
C SER A 252 0.25 -5.87 8.80
N ASP A 253 -0.78 -6.29 8.05
CA ASP A 253 -2.21 -6.21 8.39
C ASP A 253 -2.68 -4.82 8.90
N GLY A 254 -3.73 -4.75 9.73
CA GLY A 254 -4.36 -3.52 10.24
C GLY A 254 -5.89 -3.62 10.21
N ASP A 255 -6.58 -2.66 10.83
CA ASP A 255 -8.05 -2.65 10.91
C ASP A 255 -8.70 -2.12 9.63
N LEU A 256 -8.15 -1.04 9.06
CA LEU A 256 -8.67 -0.36 7.88
C LEU A 256 -7.56 -0.18 6.84
N LEU A 257 -7.90 -0.32 5.57
CA LEU A 257 -7.02 -0.10 4.42
C LEU A 257 -7.53 1.08 3.59
N ILE A 258 -6.59 1.92 3.12
CA ILE A 258 -6.82 2.90 2.07
C ILE A 258 -5.74 2.74 1.00
N GLN A 259 -6.14 2.49 -0.25
CA GLN A 259 -5.27 2.53 -1.43
C GLN A 259 -5.64 3.74 -2.28
N ALA A 260 -4.80 4.78 -2.29
CA ALA A 260 -4.89 5.89 -3.24
C ALA A 260 -4.01 5.59 -4.47
N CYS A 261 -4.55 5.70 -5.68
CA CYS A 261 -3.80 5.55 -6.93
C CYS A 261 -4.12 6.71 -7.89
N SER A 262 -3.11 7.30 -8.52
CA SER A 262 -3.26 8.44 -9.43
C SER A 262 -2.09 8.53 -10.41
N ASN A 263 -2.32 9.19 -11.55
CA ASN A 263 -1.27 9.55 -12.50
C ASN A 263 -0.33 10.64 -11.94
N ASP A 264 -0.60 11.16 -10.74
CA ASP A 264 0.24 12.11 -10.02
C ASP A 264 0.53 11.66 -8.58
N ALA A 265 1.80 11.69 -8.17
CA ALA A 265 2.22 11.29 -6.84
C ALA A 265 1.78 12.28 -5.74
N GLN A 266 1.70 13.58 -6.04
CA GLN A 266 1.28 14.60 -5.06
C GLN A 266 -0.21 14.47 -4.75
N VAL A 267 -1.02 14.06 -5.72
CA VAL A 267 -2.45 13.73 -5.53
C VAL A 267 -2.62 12.49 -4.66
N CYS A 268 -1.77 11.46 -4.80
CA CYS A 268 -1.77 10.30 -3.88
C CYS A 268 -1.42 10.70 -2.43
N VAL A 269 -0.39 11.56 -2.27
CA VAL A 269 0.04 12.07 -0.94
C VAL A 269 -1.05 12.90 -0.28
N HIS A 270 -1.67 13.82 -1.03
CA HIS A 270 -2.79 14.64 -0.57
C HIS A 270 -3.96 13.79 -0.05
N ALA A 271 -4.35 12.75 -0.80
CA ALA A 271 -5.43 11.86 -0.42
C ALA A 271 -5.17 11.14 0.92
N ILE A 272 -4.04 10.42 1.03
CA ILE A 272 -3.71 9.69 2.25
C ILE A 272 -3.48 10.64 3.44
N ARG A 273 -2.86 11.81 3.22
CA ARG A 273 -2.64 12.80 4.28
C ARG A 273 -3.95 13.35 4.83
N ASN A 274 -4.91 13.71 3.98
CA ASN A 274 -6.18 14.25 4.47
C ASN A 274 -7.05 13.18 5.13
N LEU A 275 -7.07 11.95 4.63
CA LEU A 275 -7.81 10.85 5.27
C LEU A 275 -7.17 10.49 6.63
N THR A 276 -5.83 10.56 6.75
CA THR A 276 -5.12 10.47 8.04
C THR A 276 -5.45 11.64 8.97
N ARG A 277 -5.58 12.87 8.45
CA ARG A 277 -5.99 14.05 9.23
C ARG A 277 -7.43 13.93 9.76
N ILE A 278 -8.33 13.33 8.98
CA ILE A 278 -9.72 13.07 9.38
C ILE A 278 -9.77 11.97 10.45
N ALA A 279 -8.92 10.95 10.35
CA ALA A 279 -8.84 9.86 11.32
C ALA A 279 -8.35 10.25 12.72
N PHE A 280 -7.82 11.46 12.92
CA PHE A 280 -7.19 11.87 14.18
C PHE A 280 -8.15 11.75 15.38
N GLY A 281 -7.79 10.89 16.33
CA GLY A 281 -8.58 10.56 17.53
C GLY A 281 -9.35 9.24 17.41
N THR A 282 -9.74 8.84 16.19
CA THR A 282 -10.53 7.63 15.92
C THR A 282 -9.68 6.46 15.42
N ALA A 283 -8.63 6.73 14.63
CA ALA A 283 -7.67 5.72 14.16
C ALA A 283 -6.26 6.33 13.96
N THR A 284 -5.24 5.48 14.03
CA THR A 284 -3.83 5.85 13.84
C THR A 284 -3.25 5.13 12.62
N LEU A 285 -2.31 5.77 11.93
CA LEU A 285 -1.60 5.15 10.81
C LEU A 285 -0.68 4.05 11.34
N ARG A 286 -0.92 2.80 10.94
CA ARG A 286 -0.11 1.63 11.32
C ARG A 286 1.14 1.53 10.45
N TRP A 287 0.93 1.47 9.14
CA TRP A 287 1.99 1.50 8.14
C TRP A 287 1.49 2.16 6.86
N SER A 288 2.43 2.58 6.01
CA SER A 288 2.11 3.05 4.67
C SER A 288 3.24 2.72 3.70
N GLN A 289 2.91 2.53 2.43
CA GLN A 289 3.86 2.27 1.36
C GLN A 289 3.56 3.21 0.18
N VAL A 290 4.56 3.98 -0.23
CA VAL A 290 4.54 4.69 -1.51
C VAL A 290 5.08 3.77 -2.59
N GLY A 291 4.43 3.77 -3.75
CA GLY A 291 4.85 3.05 -4.95
C GLY A 291 4.91 3.97 -6.17
N TYR A 292 5.97 3.86 -6.95
CA TYR A 292 6.22 4.65 -8.16
C TYR A 292 6.40 3.70 -9.34
N GLY A 293 5.69 3.95 -10.44
CA GLY A 293 5.65 3.03 -11.57
C GLY A 293 4.87 1.75 -11.24
N ARG A 294 3.66 1.67 -11.78
CA ARG A 294 2.87 0.44 -11.83
C ARG A 294 3.68 -0.74 -12.38
N THR A 295 3.47 -1.93 -11.84
CA THR A 295 4.02 -3.21 -12.35
C THR A 295 2.89 -4.12 -12.84
N SER A 296 1.82 -3.49 -13.32
CA SER A 296 0.62 -4.18 -13.77
C SER A 296 -0.10 -3.36 -14.84
N SER A 297 -0.78 -4.08 -15.73
CA SER A 297 -1.77 -3.54 -16.66
C SER A 297 -3.10 -4.23 -16.33
N THR A 298 -4.15 -3.45 -16.13
CA THR A 298 -5.52 -3.92 -15.80
C THR A 298 -6.51 -3.68 -16.93
N SER A 299 -6.07 -3.10 -18.05
CA SER A 299 -6.85 -2.93 -19.28
C SER A 299 -6.01 -3.33 -20.50
N VAL A 300 -6.66 -3.84 -21.55
CA VAL A 300 -5.99 -4.19 -22.82
C VAL A 300 -5.38 -2.99 -23.55
N ASP A 301 -5.87 -1.78 -23.28
CA ASP A 301 -5.38 -0.53 -23.89
C ASP A 301 -4.11 0.00 -23.21
N GLN A 302 -3.69 -0.60 -22.09
CA GLN A 302 -2.45 -0.22 -21.40
C GLN A 302 -1.26 -1.05 -21.85
N GLU A 303 -0.19 -0.39 -22.30
CA GLU A 303 1.13 -1.03 -22.42
C GLU A 303 1.53 -1.69 -21.09
N THR A 304 2.10 -2.89 -21.18
CA THR A 304 2.63 -3.62 -20.03
C THR A 304 3.88 -2.90 -19.50
N PRO A 305 3.86 -2.42 -18.24
CA PRO A 305 4.98 -1.69 -17.64
C PRO A 305 6.08 -2.65 -17.20
N ARG A 306 7.13 -2.15 -16.54
CA ARG A 306 8.24 -2.97 -16.04
C ARG A 306 8.39 -2.93 -14.52
N ASN A 307 8.82 -4.04 -13.96
CA ASN A 307 9.32 -4.12 -12.59
C ASN A 307 10.83 -3.79 -12.50
N LEU A 308 11.37 -3.66 -11.29
CA LEU A 308 12.77 -3.28 -11.06
C LEU A 308 13.80 -4.32 -11.51
N PHE A 309 13.43 -5.60 -11.65
CA PHE A 309 14.25 -6.59 -12.33
C PHE A 309 14.33 -6.36 -13.86
N GLY A 310 13.56 -5.41 -14.38
CA GLY A 310 13.57 -4.94 -15.76
C GLY A 310 12.66 -5.74 -16.69
N PHE A 311 11.84 -6.65 -16.18
CA PHE A 311 10.91 -7.47 -16.95
C PHE A 311 9.55 -6.78 -17.12
N LYS A 312 8.86 -7.07 -18.22
CA LYS A 312 7.47 -6.67 -18.39
C LYS A 312 6.60 -7.37 -17.35
N ASP A 313 5.73 -6.62 -16.68
CA ASP A 313 4.90 -7.13 -15.60
C ASP A 313 3.43 -6.72 -15.75
N GLY A 314 2.54 -7.72 -15.76
CA GLY A 314 1.10 -7.55 -16.04
C GLY A 314 0.60 -8.08 -17.38
N THR A 315 1.43 -8.79 -18.17
CA THR A 315 1.04 -9.39 -19.47
C THR A 315 -0.12 -10.37 -19.32
N ASN A 316 0.08 -11.50 -18.61
CA ASN A 316 -0.99 -12.41 -18.22
C ASN A 316 -1.55 -11.93 -16.86
N ASN A 317 -2.72 -11.29 -16.92
CA ASN A 317 -3.44 -10.73 -15.79
C ASN A 317 -4.95 -10.86 -16.02
N ILE A 318 -5.77 -10.60 -15.01
CA ILE A 318 -7.18 -10.23 -15.25
C ILE A 318 -7.21 -8.81 -15.82
N LYS A 319 -8.08 -8.57 -16.81
CA LYS A 319 -8.31 -7.27 -17.44
C LYS A 319 -9.75 -6.81 -17.20
N ALA A 320 -10.00 -5.50 -17.25
CA ALA A 320 -11.34 -4.92 -17.11
C ALA A 320 -12.28 -5.39 -18.22
N GLU A 321 -11.73 -5.71 -19.39
CA GLU A 321 -12.45 -6.17 -20.58
C GLU A 321 -12.65 -7.70 -20.61
N ASP A 322 -12.16 -8.44 -19.61
CA ASP A 322 -12.50 -9.86 -19.45
C ASP A 322 -14.02 -10.02 -19.24
N SER A 323 -14.59 -11.11 -19.76
CA SER A 323 -16.03 -11.35 -19.63
C SER A 323 -16.50 -11.41 -18.18
N SER A 324 -17.75 -11.01 -17.94
CA SER A 324 -18.40 -11.02 -16.61
C SER A 324 -18.25 -12.36 -15.89
N ASP A 325 -18.34 -13.47 -16.62
CA ASP A 325 -18.16 -14.82 -16.08
C ASP A 325 -16.74 -15.06 -15.55
N GLN A 326 -15.71 -14.54 -16.21
CA GLN A 326 -14.32 -14.64 -15.74
C GLN A 326 -14.09 -13.78 -14.50
N LEU A 327 -14.61 -12.55 -14.50
CA LEU A 327 -14.52 -11.64 -13.36
C LEU A 327 -15.27 -12.21 -12.13
N ASN A 328 -16.51 -12.67 -12.31
CA ASN A 328 -17.30 -13.29 -11.24
C ASN A 328 -16.72 -14.62 -10.75
N LYS A 329 -15.99 -15.36 -11.60
CA LYS A 329 -15.32 -16.60 -11.19
C LYS A 329 -14.05 -16.35 -10.36
N HIS A 330 -13.31 -15.27 -10.62
CA HIS A 330 -11.94 -15.11 -10.09
C HIS A 330 -11.70 -13.86 -9.24
N LEU A 331 -12.50 -12.80 -9.39
CA LEU A 331 -12.27 -11.49 -8.78
C LEU A 331 -13.36 -11.08 -7.77
N TRP A 332 -14.63 -11.17 -8.15
CA TRP A 332 -15.75 -10.66 -7.35
C TRP A 332 -16.37 -11.73 -6.45
N VAL A 333 -16.52 -11.44 -5.16
CA VAL A 333 -17.29 -12.25 -4.20
C VAL A 333 -18.74 -12.33 -4.66
N GLN A 334 -19.26 -13.55 -4.74
CA GLN A 334 -20.62 -13.84 -5.17
C GLN A 334 -21.52 -14.11 -3.97
N LYS A 335 -22.83 -13.95 -4.19
CA LYS A 335 -23.84 -14.27 -3.19
C LYS A 335 -23.74 -15.75 -2.78
N GLY A 336 -23.78 -16.03 -1.48
CA GLY A 336 -23.65 -17.39 -0.94
C GLY A 336 -22.22 -17.93 -0.84
N ASP A 337 -21.19 -17.14 -1.16
CA ASP A 337 -19.79 -17.54 -0.92
C ASP A 337 -19.46 -17.64 0.58
N ASP A 338 -20.07 -16.77 1.39
CA ASP A 338 -19.94 -16.77 2.85
C ASP A 338 -21.23 -16.25 3.50
N ALA A 339 -21.95 -17.14 4.17
CA ALA A 339 -23.22 -16.81 4.83
C ALA A 339 -23.05 -15.84 6.03
N ALA A 340 -21.86 -15.73 6.62
CA ALA A 340 -21.58 -14.74 7.66
C ALA A 340 -21.27 -13.35 7.04
N ALA A 341 -20.81 -13.32 5.79
CA ALA A 341 -20.35 -12.12 5.11
C ALA A 341 -21.09 -11.81 3.80
N GLU A 342 -22.40 -12.02 3.74
CA GLU A 342 -23.24 -11.64 2.58
C GLU A 342 -23.06 -10.15 2.17
N TRP A 343 -22.70 -9.28 3.13
CA TRP A 343 -22.34 -7.87 2.90
C TRP A 343 -21.15 -7.64 1.96
N MET A 344 -20.31 -8.66 1.76
CA MET A 344 -19.19 -8.67 0.81
C MET A 344 -19.59 -9.00 -0.62
N THR A 345 -20.86 -9.32 -0.91
CA THR A 345 -21.30 -9.61 -2.30
C THR A 345 -21.01 -8.43 -3.23
N GLY A 346 -20.25 -8.66 -4.30
CA GLY A 346 -19.75 -7.61 -5.20
C GLY A 346 -18.42 -6.98 -4.77
N GLY A 347 -17.92 -7.30 -3.58
CA GLY A 347 -16.58 -6.98 -3.10
C GLY A 347 -15.51 -7.96 -3.60
N THR A 348 -14.32 -7.88 -3.02
CA THR A 348 -13.15 -8.74 -3.35
C THR A 348 -12.20 -8.80 -2.15
N TYR A 349 -11.27 -9.75 -2.10
CA TYR A 349 -10.19 -9.73 -1.11
C TYR A 349 -8.94 -9.09 -1.72
N TYR A 350 -8.31 -8.22 -0.93
CA TYR A 350 -7.03 -7.59 -1.23
C TYR A 350 -5.94 -8.31 -0.44
N VAL A 351 -4.91 -8.76 -1.16
CA VAL A 351 -3.68 -9.28 -0.58
C VAL A 351 -2.53 -8.37 -0.97
N ALA A 352 -1.82 -7.83 0.02
CA ALA A 352 -0.54 -7.16 -0.18
C ALA A 352 0.62 -8.02 0.32
N ARG A 353 1.75 -7.93 -0.39
CA ARG A 353 3.05 -8.47 0.03
C ARG A 353 4.11 -7.43 -0.30
N ARG A 354 4.88 -6.96 0.69
CA ARG A 354 6.07 -6.12 0.45
C ARG A 354 7.23 -7.06 0.15
N ILE A 355 7.66 -7.10 -1.11
CA ILE A 355 8.67 -8.03 -1.61
C ILE A 355 9.93 -7.25 -1.97
N ARG A 356 10.96 -7.32 -1.13
CA ARG A 356 12.28 -6.76 -1.46
C ARG A 356 12.93 -7.59 -2.56
N MET A 357 13.45 -6.90 -3.57
CA MET A 357 14.21 -7.48 -4.68
C MET A 357 15.70 -7.35 -4.40
N LEU A 358 16.45 -8.46 -4.46
CA LEU A 358 17.90 -8.48 -4.25
C LEU A 358 18.64 -8.05 -5.53
N ALA A 359 18.44 -6.79 -5.91
CA ALA A 359 18.87 -6.20 -7.17
C ALA A 359 20.37 -6.38 -7.45
N GLU A 360 21.24 -6.21 -6.45
CA GLU A 360 22.69 -6.32 -6.60
C GLU A 360 23.17 -7.77 -6.84
N ILE A 361 22.35 -8.76 -6.53
CA ILE A 361 22.58 -10.17 -6.89
C ILE A 361 22.07 -10.39 -8.32
N TRP A 362 20.81 -9.99 -8.57
CA TRP A 362 20.14 -10.12 -9.86
C TRP A 362 20.93 -9.51 -11.02
N ASP A 363 21.44 -8.29 -10.86
CA ASP A 363 22.15 -7.54 -11.90
C ASP A 363 23.53 -8.12 -12.25
N ARG A 364 24.00 -9.14 -11.50
CA ARG A 364 25.23 -9.88 -11.79
C ARG A 364 24.99 -11.20 -12.54
N LEU A 365 23.73 -11.63 -12.66
CA LEU A 365 23.35 -12.80 -13.45
C LEU A 365 23.56 -12.53 -14.95
N ARG A 366 23.83 -13.59 -15.72
CA ARG A 366 23.81 -13.53 -17.18
C ARG A 366 22.35 -13.30 -17.63
N LEU A 367 22.16 -12.58 -18.75
CA LEU A 367 20.81 -12.31 -19.27
C LEU A 367 19.99 -13.59 -19.44
N ILE A 368 20.60 -14.67 -19.96
CA ILE A 368 19.93 -15.96 -20.12
C ILE A 368 19.47 -16.57 -18.79
N GLU A 369 20.18 -16.36 -17.68
CA GLU A 369 19.77 -16.85 -16.35
C GLU A 369 18.57 -16.06 -15.83
N GLN A 370 18.55 -14.73 -16.01
CA GLN A 370 17.39 -13.89 -15.67
C GLN A 370 16.16 -14.30 -16.50
N GLU A 371 16.35 -14.51 -17.81
CA GLU A 371 15.27 -14.89 -18.74
C GLU A 371 14.76 -16.31 -18.46
N GLN A 372 15.64 -17.27 -18.14
CA GLN A 372 15.27 -18.62 -17.71
C GLN A 372 14.53 -18.61 -16.37
N THR A 373 14.99 -17.83 -15.39
CA THR A 373 14.32 -17.65 -14.09
C THR A 373 12.91 -17.10 -14.26
N MET A 374 12.72 -16.14 -15.17
CA MET A 374 11.38 -15.58 -15.43
C MET A 374 10.53 -16.46 -16.36
N GLY A 375 11.14 -17.20 -17.29
CA GLY A 375 10.49 -17.96 -18.36
C GLY A 375 10.08 -17.11 -19.58
N ARG A 376 10.56 -15.87 -19.67
CA ARG A 376 10.27 -14.90 -20.76
C ARG A 376 11.54 -14.16 -21.18
N ASP A 377 11.57 -13.65 -22.40
CA ASP A 377 12.62 -12.73 -22.84
C ASP A 377 12.48 -11.37 -22.12
N LYS A 378 13.61 -10.74 -21.80
CA LYS A 378 13.63 -9.48 -21.04
C LYS A 378 13.21 -8.29 -21.89
N ARG A 379 13.48 -8.30 -23.20
CA ARG A 379 13.32 -7.15 -24.09
C ARG A 379 11.87 -6.96 -24.50
N TYR A 380 11.24 -7.97 -25.07
CA TYR A 380 9.88 -7.88 -25.62
C TYR A 380 8.82 -8.47 -24.68
N GLY A 381 9.21 -9.35 -23.76
CA GLY A 381 8.33 -10.04 -22.83
C GLY A 381 7.69 -11.29 -23.42
N ALA A 382 8.15 -11.77 -24.58
CA ALA A 382 7.70 -13.02 -25.21
C ALA A 382 8.08 -14.25 -24.34
N PRO A 383 7.31 -15.34 -24.38
CA PRO A 383 7.72 -16.59 -23.75
C PRO A 383 8.97 -17.18 -24.42
N LEU A 384 9.82 -17.87 -23.67
CA LEU A 384 11.03 -18.53 -24.22
C LEU A 384 10.74 -19.63 -25.26
N SER A 385 9.48 -20.07 -25.38
CA SER A 385 9.03 -20.89 -26.51
C SER A 385 9.10 -20.17 -27.87
N ILE A 386 9.36 -18.85 -27.89
CA ILE A 386 9.70 -18.07 -29.09
C ILE A 386 11.21 -17.84 -29.11
N ALA A 387 11.93 -18.55 -29.98
CA ALA A 387 13.39 -18.53 -30.01
C ALA A 387 14.02 -17.17 -30.42
N ASN A 388 13.30 -16.33 -31.17
CA ASN A 388 13.80 -15.04 -31.66
C ASN A 388 12.68 -13.99 -31.67
N PRO A 389 12.32 -13.39 -30.52
CA PRO A 389 11.32 -12.33 -30.47
C PRO A 389 11.82 -11.04 -31.12
N THR A 390 10.91 -10.33 -31.78
CA THR A 390 11.17 -9.16 -32.63
C THR A 390 10.33 -7.93 -32.28
N LYS A 391 9.19 -8.10 -31.62
CA LYS A 391 8.21 -7.01 -31.39
C LYS A 391 7.48 -7.16 -30.06
N ALA A 392 7.07 -6.03 -29.49
CA ALA A 392 6.44 -5.96 -28.17
C ALA A 392 5.16 -6.80 -28.04
N SER A 393 4.37 -6.95 -29.12
CA SER A 393 3.11 -7.72 -29.11
C SER A 393 3.29 -9.24 -28.98
N GLU A 394 4.50 -9.76 -29.12
CA GLU A 394 4.78 -11.19 -28.90
C GLU A 394 4.67 -11.59 -27.43
N GLU A 395 4.63 -10.64 -26.48
CA GLU A 395 4.37 -10.91 -25.06
C GLU A 395 3.03 -11.65 -24.83
N PHE A 396 2.02 -11.35 -25.65
CA PHE A 396 0.68 -11.93 -25.55
C PHE A 396 0.57 -13.30 -26.25
N THR A 397 1.67 -13.82 -26.78
CA THR A 397 1.68 -15.16 -27.38
C THR A 397 1.54 -16.22 -26.28
N ALA A 398 0.71 -17.23 -26.52
CA ALA A 398 0.54 -18.35 -25.60
C ALA A 398 1.87 -19.08 -25.36
N VAL A 399 2.11 -19.48 -24.12
CA VAL A 399 3.34 -20.18 -23.71
C VAL A 399 3.25 -21.64 -24.12
N ASP A 400 4.20 -22.13 -24.91
CA ASP A 400 4.33 -23.58 -25.14
C ASP A 400 5.35 -24.18 -24.17
N TYR A 401 4.85 -24.65 -23.01
CA TYR A 401 5.64 -25.35 -22.00
C TYR A 401 6.19 -26.71 -22.47
N LYS A 402 5.82 -27.20 -23.66
CA LYS A 402 6.32 -28.46 -24.24
C LYS A 402 7.34 -28.22 -25.35
N ALA A 403 7.54 -26.97 -25.79
CA ALA A 403 8.55 -26.63 -26.77
C ALA A 403 9.94 -26.98 -26.23
N LYS A 404 10.78 -27.60 -27.07
CA LYS A 404 12.09 -28.14 -26.70
C LYS A 404 13.20 -27.58 -27.59
N ASP A 405 14.41 -27.53 -27.05
CA ASP A 405 15.62 -27.25 -27.82
C ASP A 405 16.13 -28.51 -28.57
N ASP A 406 17.21 -28.35 -29.34
CA ASP A 406 17.86 -29.44 -30.10
C ASP A 406 18.42 -30.58 -29.22
N LYS A 407 18.54 -30.36 -27.90
CA LYS A 407 18.98 -31.36 -26.91
C LYS A 407 17.81 -32.10 -26.28
N GLY A 408 16.58 -31.62 -26.50
CA GLY A 408 15.36 -32.16 -25.94
C GLY A 408 14.96 -31.55 -24.59
N GLU A 409 15.62 -30.50 -24.13
CA GLU A 409 15.25 -29.78 -22.90
C GLU A 409 14.15 -28.76 -23.17
N THR A 410 13.26 -28.49 -22.20
CA THR A 410 12.15 -27.54 -22.38
C THR A 410 12.67 -26.09 -22.45
N LEU A 411 12.24 -25.33 -23.46
CA LEU A 411 12.65 -23.94 -23.67
C LEU A 411 12.22 -23.01 -22.52
N VAL A 412 11.10 -23.32 -21.87
CA VAL A 412 10.68 -22.71 -20.61
C VAL A 412 11.04 -23.71 -19.49
N PRO A 413 11.95 -23.37 -18.55
CA PRO A 413 12.24 -24.23 -17.40
C PRO A 413 11.00 -24.48 -16.53
N ALA A 414 10.93 -25.65 -15.88
CA ALA A 414 9.77 -26.04 -15.08
C ALA A 414 9.63 -25.27 -13.75
N ASP A 415 10.75 -24.74 -13.26
CA ASP A 415 10.96 -23.88 -12.09
C ASP A 415 10.96 -22.38 -12.45
N ALA A 416 10.82 -22.03 -13.73
CA ALA A 416 10.68 -20.64 -14.15
C ALA A 416 9.40 -20.02 -13.57
N HIS A 417 9.44 -18.75 -13.17
CA HIS A 417 8.33 -18.04 -12.53
C HIS A 417 7.01 -18.22 -13.29
N ILE A 418 6.98 -17.98 -14.61
CA ILE A 418 5.75 -18.15 -15.42
C ILE A 418 5.32 -19.61 -15.64
N ALA A 419 6.16 -20.62 -15.35
CA ALA A 419 5.75 -22.02 -15.31
C ALA A 419 5.20 -22.42 -13.93
N VAL A 420 5.69 -21.78 -12.87
CA VAL A 420 5.22 -22.02 -11.50
C VAL A 420 3.88 -21.33 -11.22
N VAL A 421 3.67 -20.08 -11.68
CA VAL A 421 2.51 -19.26 -11.26
C VAL A 421 1.36 -19.13 -12.28
N SER A 422 1.50 -19.64 -13.50
CA SER A 422 0.48 -19.40 -14.55
C SER A 422 -0.84 -20.14 -14.32
N PRO A 423 -1.98 -19.60 -14.79
CA PRO A 423 -3.28 -20.27 -14.71
C PRO A 423 -3.26 -21.67 -15.36
N GLU A 424 -2.59 -21.81 -16.49
CA GLU A 424 -2.46 -23.07 -17.26
C GLU A 424 -1.83 -24.18 -16.42
N GLN A 425 -0.86 -23.83 -15.57
CA GLN A 425 -0.16 -24.75 -14.67
C GLN A 425 -0.82 -24.86 -13.29
N ASN A 426 -1.82 -24.02 -12.98
CA ASN A 426 -2.47 -23.93 -11.68
C ASN A 426 -4.00 -24.04 -11.78
N GLN A 427 -4.50 -25.03 -12.52
CA GLN A 427 -5.94 -25.40 -12.57
C GLN A 427 -6.87 -24.26 -13.03
N GLY A 428 -6.36 -23.31 -13.82
CA GLY A 428 -7.09 -22.13 -14.27
C GLY A 428 -7.34 -21.09 -13.17
N ARG A 429 -6.62 -21.15 -12.04
CA ARG A 429 -6.64 -20.09 -11.01
C ARG A 429 -6.11 -18.78 -11.60
N ARG A 430 -6.86 -17.70 -11.43
CA ARG A 430 -6.50 -16.33 -11.87
C ARG A 430 -6.66 -15.36 -10.70
N MET A 431 -5.91 -14.27 -10.76
CA MET A 431 -5.95 -13.14 -9.84
C MET A 431 -5.75 -11.84 -10.63
N LEU A 432 -6.26 -10.72 -10.13
CA LEU A 432 -5.95 -9.40 -10.69
C LEU A 432 -4.76 -8.84 -9.91
N ARG A 433 -3.58 -8.87 -10.53
CA ARG A 433 -2.36 -8.28 -9.98
C ARG A 433 -2.36 -6.77 -10.26
N ARG A 434 -1.99 -5.98 -9.26
CA ARG A 434 -1.99 -4.51 -9.30
C ARG A 434 -0.83 -3.88 -8.52
N GLY A 435 0.35 -4.52 -8.59
CA GLY A 435 1.51 -4.12 -7.80
C GLY A 435 2.21 -2.85 -8.30
N TYR A 436 3.07 -2.29 -7.46
CA TYR A 436 3.88 -1.10 -7.74
C TYR A 436 5.34 -1.30 -7.32
N ASN A 437 6.29 -0.72 -8.06
CA ASN A 437 7.67 -0.69 -7.60
C ASN A 437 7.79 0.26 -6.40
N TYR A 438 8.68 -0.04 -5.46
CA TYR A 438 9.00 0.84 -4.34
C TYR A 438 10.52 0.98 -4.14
N THR A 439 10.92 2.08 -3.51
CA THR A 439 12.29 2.32 -3.07
C THR A 439 12.26 3.18 -1.81
N ASP A 440 12.81 2.64 -0.74
CA ASP A 440 12.89 3.28 0.58
C ASP A 440 14.34 3.73 0.87
N GLY A 441 15.16 3.89 -0.18
CA GLY A 441 16.56 4.28 -0.11
C GLY A 441 17.51 3.08 -0.02
N SER A 442 18.46 3.14 0.92
CA SER A 442 19.48 2.10 1.15
C SER A 442 19.60 1.79 2.64
N ASP A 443 19.99 0.56 2.97
CA ASP A 443 20.33 0.18 4.35
C ASP A 443 21.75 0.60 4.75
N SER A 444 22.13 0.30 6.00
CA SER A 444 23.43 0.60 6.59
C SER A 444 24.62 -0.08 5.90
N LEU A 445 24.38 -1.07 5.02
CA LEU A 445 25.40 -1.71 4.18
C LEU A 445 25.45 -1.12 2.77
N GLY A 446 24.61 -0.12 2.47
CA GLY A 446 24.49 0.51 1.16
C GLY A 446 23.67 -0.31 0.15
N GLN A 447 23.01 -1.40 0.57
CA GLN A 447 22.14 -2.17 -0.33
C GLN A 447 20.81 -1.45 -0.52
N LEU A 448 20.25 -1.53 -1.72
CA LEU A 448 18.98 -0.91 -2.06
C LEU A 448 17.83 -1.56 -1.27
N GLN A 449 16.97 -0.71 -0.72
CA GLN A 449 15.72 -1.07 -0.04
C GLN A 449 14.59 -0.91 -1.04
N THR A 450 14.59 -1.78 -2.06
CA THR A 450 13.77 -1.62 -3.26
C THR A 450 13.13 -2.93 -3.67
N GLY A 451 12.02 -2.88 -4.39
CA GLY A 451 11.33 -4.08 -4.87
C GLY A 451 9.90 -3.82 -5.29
N LEU A 452 9.06 -4.82 -5.08
CA LEU A 452 7.68 -4.86 -5.50
C LEU A 452 6.75 -4.83 -4.28
N PHE A 453 5.93 -3.79 -4.17
CA PHE A 453 4.73 -3.83 -3.34
C PHE A 453 3.67 -4.56 -4.15
N PHE A 454 3.65 -5.88 -4.00
CA PHE A 454 2.76 -6.76 -4.74
C PHE A 454 1.35 -6.63 -4.17
N ILE A 455 0.38 -6.48 -5.05
CA ILE A 455 -1.05 -6.43 -4.72
C ILE A 455 -1.77 -7.43 -5.62
N ALA A 456 -2.62 -8.27 -5.02
CA ALA A 456 -3.58 -9.10 -5.74
C ALA A 456 -5.00 -8.90 -5.22
N PHE A 457 -5.94 -8.72 -6.14
CA PHE A 457 -7.37 -8.79 -5.89
C PHE A 457 -7.91 -10.16 -6.36
N VAL A 458 -8.67 -10.83 -5.50
CA VAL A 458 -9.18 -12.19 -5.71
C VAL A 458 -10.53 -12.41 -5.04
N ARG A 459 -11.39 -13.23 -5.65
CA ARG A 459 -12.67 -13.65 -5.07
C ARG A 459 -12.51 -14.41 -3.76
N ASP A 460 -11.52 -15.29 -3.69
CA ASP A 460 -11.12 -16.01 -2.48
C ASP A 460 -9.61 -16.32 -2.56
N PRO A 461 -8.78 -15.81 -1.62
CA PRO A 461 -7.34 -16.06 -1.63
C PRO A 461 -6.99 -17.52 -1.32
N ARG A 462 -7.85 -18.28 -0.61
CA ARG A 462 -7.65 -19.70 -0.30
C ARG A 462 -7.64 -20.56 -1.57
N THR A 463 -8.39 -20.16 -2.59
CA THR A 463 -8.45 -20.86 -3.88
C THR A 463 -7.58 -20.21 -4.96
N ASN A 464 -7.41 -18.88 -4.94
CA ASN A 464 -6.79 -18.14 -6.05
C ASN A 464 -5.40 -17.58 -5.75
N PHE A 465 -4.98 -17.47 -4.48
CA PHE A 465 -3.69 -16.87 -4.11
C PHE A 465 -2.78 -17.83 -3.31
N TYR A 466 -3.21 -18.33 -2.15
CA TYR A 466 -2.38 -19.17 -1.26
C TYR A 466 -1.81 -20.41 -1.97
N PRO A 467 -2.54 -21.17 -2.81
CA PRO A 467 -1.98 -22.34 -3.48
C PRO A 467 -0.90 -21.99 -4.52
N ILE A 468 -0.95 -20.77 -5.10
CA ILE A 468 0.05 -20.29 -6.05
C ILE A 468 1.29 -19.83 -5.28
N LEU A 469 1.12 -19.04 -4.21
CA LEU A 469 2.22 -18.59 -3.37
C LEU A 469 2.94 -19.78 -2.68
N ASP A 470 2.20 -20.76 -2.16
CA ASP A 470 2.77 -21.98 -1.57
C ASP A 470 3.69 -22.71 -2.56
N ARG A 471 3.22 -22.91 -3.80
CA ARG A 471 4.02 -23.52 -4.88
C ARG A 471 5.23 -22.65 -5.25
N MET A 472 5.05 -21.34 -5.34
CA MET A 472 6.11 -20.35 -5.60
C MET A 472 7.24 -20.50 -4.58
N THR A 473 6.91 -20.47 -3.28
CA THR A 473 7.90 -20.58 -2.19
C THR A 473 8.65 -21.92 -2.13
N LYS A 474 8.21 -22.94 -2.86
CA LYS A 474 8.80 -24.29 -2.86
C LYS A 474 9.56 -24.66 -4.13
N SER A 475 9.30 -24.01 -5.26
CA SER A 475 9.75 -24.48 -6.58
C SER A 475 10.05 -23.39 -7.61
N ASP A 476 9.92 -22.11 -7.26
CA ASP A 476 10.22 -21.00 -8.18
C ASP A 476 11.66 -20.54 -8.02
N ALA A 477 12.42 -20.59 -9.12
CA ALA A 477 13.81 -20.11 -9.17
C ALA A 477 13.94 -18.62 -8.78
N LEU A 478 12.87 -17.82 -8.97
CA LEU A 478 12.88 -16.40 -8.60
C LEU A 478 13.01 -16.17 -7.09
N GLN A 479 12.67 -17.15 -6.24
CA GLN A 479 12.73 -17.02 -4.78
C GLN A 479 14.15 -16.76 -4.24
N GLU A 480 15.21 -17.13 -4.97
CA GLU A 480 16.60 -16.81 -4.59
C GLU A 480 16.82 -15.28 -4.51
N TYR A 481 16.05 -14.49 -5.27
CA TYR A 481 16.22 -13.06 -5.45
C TYR A 481 15.17 -12.21 -4.74
N LEU A 482 14.28 -12.84 -3.95
CA LEU A 482 13.16 -12.17 -3.28
C LEU A 482 13.21 -12.35 -1.75
N LYS A 483 12.74 -11.33 -1.02
CA LYS A 483 12.40 -11.45 0.41
C LYS A 483 11.01 -10.89 0.67
N HIS A 484 10.13 -11.69 1.27
CA HIS A 484 8.82 -11.22 1.72
C HIS A 484 8.96 -10.61 3.13
N GLU A 485 8.92 -9.28 3.20
CA GLU A 485 9.22 -8.50 4.42
C GLU A 485 7.94 -7.96 5.10
N ALA A 486 6.80 -7.96 4.43
CA ALA A 486 5.50 -7.68 5.03
C ALA A 486 4.35 -8.33 4.26
N SER A 487 3.21 -8.54 4.92
CA SER A 487 2.02 -9.18 4.37
C SER A 487 0.75 -8.52 4.91
N ALA A 488 -0.31 -8.43 4.11
CA ALA A 488 -1.61 -7.99 4.63
C ALA A 488 -2.78 -8.61 3.88
N LEU A 489 -3.89 -8.84 4.60
CA LEU A 489 -5.15 -9.35 4.05
C LEU A 489 -6.33 -8.46 4.48
N PHE A 490 -7.04 -7.91 3.50
CA PHE A 490 -8.23 -7.07 3.72
C PHE A 490 -9.41 -7.55 2.88
N ALA A 491 -10.61 -7.42 3.44
CA ALA A 491 -11.87 -7.54 2.71
C ALA A 491 -12.24 -6.17 2.13
N ILE A 492 -12.37 -6.07 0.81
CA ILE A 492 -12.78 -4.87 0.09
C ILE A 492 -14.29 -4.97 -0.16
N PRO A 493 -15.14 -4.18 0.52
CA PRO A 493 -16.58 -4.20 0.29
C PRO A 493 -16.95 -3.87 -1.17
N PRO A 494 -18.19 -4.15 -1.59
CA PRO A 494 -18.73 -3.62 -2.86
C PRO A 494 -18.61 -2.10 -2.96
N GLY A 495 -18.84 -1.59 -4.16
CA GLY A 495 -18.83 -0.14 -4.40
C GLY A 495 -19.93 0.59 -3.62
N ILE A 496 -19.69 1.89 -3.39
CA ILE A 496 -20.59 2.78 -2.67
C ILE A 496 -21.71 3.20 -3.64
N LYS A 497 -22.97 2.99 -3.26
CA LYS A 497 -24.14 3.32 -4.08
C LYS A 497 -24.60 4.77 -3.84
N GLU A 498 -25.51 5.26 -4.67
CA GLU A 498 -26.01 6.64 -4.58
C GLU A 498 -26.68 6.96 -3.22
N GLY A 499 -27.29 5.96 -2.57
CA GLY A 499 -27.90 6.10 -1.24
C GLY A 499 -26.97 5.82 -0.05
N ASP A 500 -25.74 5.34 -0.26
CA ASP A 500 -24.83 4.96 0.81
C ASP A 500 -24.09 6.18 1.37
N THR A 501 -24.18 6.40 2.69
CA THR A 501 -23.58 7.58 3.35
C THR A 501 -22.15 7.35 3.85
N MET A 502 -21.65 6.11 3.81
CA MET A 502 -20.36 5.73 4.40
C MET A 502 -19.64 4.64 3.59
N VAL A 503 -18.32 4.60 3.72
CA VAL A 503 -17.51 3.44 3.32
C VAL A 503 -18.01 2.19 4.05
N ALA A 504 -18.06 1.06 3.35
CA ALA A 504 -18.49 -0.22 3.91
C ALA A 504 -19.92 -0.25 4.51
N ALA A 505 -20.85 0.60 4.03
CA ALA A 505 -22.21 0.68 4.56
C ALA A 505 -22.92 -0.68 4.74
N SER A 506 -22.72 -1.63 3.82
CA SER A 506 -23.30 -2.98 3.89
C SER A 506 -22.83 -3.81 5.10
N LEU A 507 -21.66 -3.52 5.67
CA LEU A 507 -21.18 -4.18 6.90
C LEU A 507 -22.06 -3.80 8.10
N PHE A 508 -22.65 -2.61 8.12
CA PHE A 508 -23.40 -2.08 9.26
C PHE A 508 -24.91 -2.26 9.14
N SER A 509 -25.44 -2.63 7.97
CA SER A 509 -26.86 -2.94 7.72
C SER A 509 -27.34 -4.26 8.31
#